data_AF-A0A352X6R2-F1
#
_entry.id   AF-A0A352X6R2-F1
#
_cell.length_a   1.000
_cell.length_b   1.000
_cell.length_c   1.000
_cell.angle_alpha   90.00
_cell.angle_beta   90.00
_cell.angle_gamma   90.00
#
_symmetry.space_group_name_H-M   'P 1'
#
loop_
_entity.id
_entity.type
_entity.pdbx_description
1 polymer ?
#
loop_
_entity_poly.entity_id
_entity_poly.type
_entity_poly.pdbx_seq_one_letter_code
_entity_poly.pdbx_strand_id
1 'polypeptide(L)'
;MSNLEEGLSAYEASEFGKAFQILMPLAESGNPQAQKVIAHMYDLGQSVETNCTEAIKWYRLSAQQGDRVAQNNLATFLWDDSPEEAIQWYILSAEQELPFAQEVLGEIYSGNFSISGIKDHQYRDDPKAVTWYMKAAQKGFPIACHRLGDMYAAGQGVNQDFNQAVSWYRKAAEKDYKPSQEVLATAYQQGLLGLPQDEELARYWLERSQKS
;
A
#
# COMPACT_ATOMS: atom_id res chain seq x y z
N MET A 1 33.02 0.40 -3.52
CA MET A 1 31.67 1.00 -3.51
C MET A 1 31.54 1.85 -4.75
N SER A 2 30.46 1.69 -5.52
CA SER A 2 30.16 2.59 -6.64
C SER A 2 29.67 3.96 -6.12
N ASN A 3 29.76 5.02 -6.94
CA ASN A 3 29.21 6.33 -6.55
C ASN A 3 27.72 6.25 -6.21
N LEU A 4 26.98 5.34 -6.86
CA LEU A 4 25.57 5.10 -6.55
C LEU A 4 25.40 4.54 -5.13
N GLU A 5 26.15 3.50 -4.76
CA GLU A 5 26.09 2.92 -3.41
C GLU A 5 26.46 3.93 -2.34
N GLU A 6 27.48 4.77 -2.58
CA GLU A 6 27.86 5.82 -1.64
C GLU A 6 26.74 6.86 -1.48
N GLY A 7 26.15 7.31 -2.59
CA GLY A 7 25.06 8.28 -2.57
C GLY A 7 23.81 7.74 -1.87
N LEU A 8 23.43 6.49 -2.13
CA LEU A 8 22.30 5.82 -1.48
C LEU A 8 22.56 5.59 0.01
N SER A 9 23.77 5.18 0.38
CA SER A 9 24.14 5.00 1.80
C SER A 9 24.13 6.35 2.54
N ALA A 10 24.60 7.42 1.91
CA ALA A 10 24.49 8.77 2.49
C ALA A 10 23.02 9.18 2.68
N TYR A 11 22.14 8.84 1.74
CA TYR A 11 20.71 9.09 1.85
C TYR A 11 20.08 8.34 3.04
N GLU A 12 20.38 7.05 3.17
CA GLU A 12 19.93 6.21 4.30
C GLU A 12 20.47 6.70 5.65
N ALA A 13 21.69 7.24 5.67
CA ALA A 13 22.30 7.87 6.83
C ALA A 13 21.76 9.29 7.13
N SER A 14 20.77 9.78 6.38
CA SER A 14 20.23 11.13 6.48
C SER A 14 21.25 12.25 6.22
N GLU A 15 22.36 11.94 5.55
CA GLU A 15 23.35 12.91 5.07
C GLU A 15 22.88 13.53 3.74
N PHE A 16 21.70 14.16 3.77
CA PHE A 16 20.99 14.56 2.54
C PHE A 16 21.79 15.47 1.63
N GLY A 17 22.60 16.40 2.16
CA GLY A 17 23.47 17.25 1.33
C GLY A 17 24.51 16.45 0.55
N LYS A 18 25.15 15.47 1.19
CA LYS A 18 26.11 14.56 0.55
C LYS A 18 25.41 13.66 -0.46
N ALA A 19 24.26 13.09 -0.08
CA ALA A 19 23.45 12.25 -0.96
C ALA A 19 23.06 13.01 -2.23
N PHE A 20 22.54 14.24 -2.10
CA PHE A 20 22.14 15.07 -3.23
C PHE A 20 23.32 15.34 -4.17
N GLN A 21 24.47 15.73 -3.62
CA GLN A 21 25.67 16.03 -4.39
C GLN A 21 26.14 14.83 -5.23
N ILE A 22 26.04 13.62 -4.69
CA ILE A 22 26.48 12.39 -5.36
C ILE A 22 25.42 11.87 -6.35
N LEU A 23 24.14 11.88 -5.94
CA LEU A 23 23.06 11.26 -6.69
C LEU A 23 22.54 12.16 -7.82
N MET A 24 22.59 13.49 -7.70
CA MET A 24 22.05 14.38 -8.73
C MET A 24 22.71 14.18 -10.11
N PRO A 25 24.04 14.15 -10.25
CA PRO A 25 24.66 13.88 -11.56
C PRO A 25 24.32 12.48 -12.10
N LEU A 26 24.14 11.49 -11.22
CA LEU A 26 23.75 10.14 -11.63
C LEU A 26 22.30 10.11 -12.14
N ALA A 27 21.40 10.85 -11.48
CA ALA A 27 20.02 11.01 -11.89
C ALA A 27 19.94 11.70 -13.26
N GLU A 28 20.72 12.76 -13.47
CA GLU A 28 20.88 13.45 -14.75
C GLU A 28 21.44 12.54 -15.86
N SER A 29 22.34 11.61 -15.51
CA SER A 29 22.84 10.58 -16.44
C SER A 29 21.85 9.44 -16.73
N GLY A 30 20.66 9.47 -16.14
CA GLY A 30 19.59 8.51 -16.41
C GLY A 30 19.46 7.38 -15.39
N ASN A 31 20.21 7.38 -14.28
CA ASN A 31 20.14 6.26 -13.33
C ASN A 31 18.78 6.24 -12.58
N PRO A 32 17.94 5.20 -12.71
CA PRO A 32 16.58 5.21 -12.18
C PRO A 32 16.52 5.24 -10.65
N GLN A 33 17.48 4.62 -9.95
CA GLN A 33 17.52 4.63 -8.49
C GLN A 33 17.87 6.03 -7.96
N ALA A 34 18.86 6.68 -8.58
CA ALA A 34 19.21 8.06 -8.26
C ALA A 34 18.05 9.01 -8.57
N GLN A 35 17.39 8.86 -9.73
CA GLN A 35 16.20 9.66 -10.08
C GLN A 35 15.08 9.53 -9.06
N LYS A 36 14.76 8.31 -8.60
CA LYS A 36 13.77 8.10 -7.54
C LYS A 36 14.16 8.81 -6.24
N VAL A 37 15.42 8.72 -5.82
CA VAL A 37 15.87 9.36 -4.57
C VAL A 37 15.84 10.88 -4.72
N ILE A 38 16.31 11.43 -5.82
CA ILE A 38 16.22 12.88 -6.09
C ILE A 38 14.76 13.35 -6.09
N ALA A 39 13.85 12.58 -6.70
CA ALA A 39 12.42 12.88 -6.63
C ALA A 39 11.90 12.95 -5.19
N HIS A 40 12.26 11.96 -4.38
CA HIS A 40 11.86 11.90 -2.96
C HIS A 40 12.48 13.02 -2.12
N MET A 41 13.68 13.49 -2.48
CA MET A 41 14.31 14.63 -1.81
C MET A 41 13.58 15.95 -2.12
N TYR A 42 13.12 16.14 -3.37
CA TYR A 42 12.24 17.27 -3.72
C TYR A 42 10.85 17.16 -3.11
N ASP A 43 10.31 15.96 -2.96
CA ASP A 43 9.02 15.70 -2.31
C ASP A 43 9.05 16.13 -0.83
N LEU A 44 10.05 15.64 -0.08
CA LEU A 44 10.16 15.87 1.36
C LEU A 44 10.95 17.13 1.77
N GLY A 45 11.54 17.85 0.82
CA GLY A 45 12.39 19.01 1.12
C GLY A 45 13.69 18.63 1.84
N GLN A 46 14.30 17.51 1.48
CA GLN A 46 15.54 17.01 2.08
C GLN A 46 16.74 17.57 1.32
N SER A 47 17.49 18.49 1.94
CA SER A 47 18.60 19.25 1.34
C SER A 47 18.21 20.31 0.29
N VAL A 48 17.00 20.25 -0.25
CA VAL A 48 16.43 21.21 -1.20
C VAL A 48 15.06 21.67 -0.71
N GLU A 49 14.55 22.78 -1.22
CA GLU A 49 13.16 23.17 -0.94
C GLU A 49 12.18 22.16 -1.57
N THR A 50 11.03 21.97 -0.93
CA THR A 50 9.97 21.10 -1.46
C THR A 50 9.52 21.60 -2.83
N ASN A 51 9.45 20.70 -3.82
CA ASN A 51 9.03 21.04 -5.18
C ASN A 51 8.33 19.85 -5.85
N CYS A 52 7.00 19.86 -5.84
CA CYS A 52 6.19 18.80 -6.44
C CYS A 52 6.43 18.64 -7.95
N THR A 53 6.69 19.75 -8.67
CA THR A 53 6.95 19.69 -10.12
C THR A 53 8.24 18.94 -10.42
N GLU A 54 9.31 19.21 -9.66
CA GLU A 54 10.56 18.47 -9.80
C GLU A 54 10.40 17.01 -9.31
N ALA A 55 9.70 16.78 -8.19
CA ALA A 55 9.42 15.42 -7.71
C ALA A 55 8.70 14.58 -8.78
N ILE A 56 7.62 15.10 -9.38
CA ILE A 56 6.86 14.42 -10.46
C ILE A 56 7.77 14.13 -11.66
N LYS A 57 8.57 15.11 -12.09
CA LYS A 57 9.50 14.95 -13.21
C LYS A 57 10.49 13.81 -12.96
N TRP A 58 11.13 13.79 -11.80
CA TRP A 58 12.14 12.77 -11.46
C TRP A 58 11.52 11.40 -11.21
N TYR A 59 10.37 11.32 -10.53
CA TYR A 59 9.62 10.07 -10.39
C TYR A 59 9.21 9.51 -11.76
N ARG A 60 8.74 10.37 -12.67
CA ARG A 60 8.35 9.96 -14.04
C ARG A 60 9.52 9.36 -14.82
N LEU A 61 10.70 9.98 -14.77
CA LEU A 61 11.90 9.44 -15.42
C LEU A 61 12.29 8.06 -14.86
N SER A 62 12.22 7.89 -13.53
CA SER A 62 12.52 6.60 -12.89
C SER A 62 11.45 5.55 -13.18
N ALA A 63 10.17 5.93 -13.13
CA ALA A 63 9.02 5.07 -13.37
C ALA A 63 8.97 4.52 -14.80
N GLN A 64 9.32 5.34 -15.79
CA GLN A 64 9.43 4.94 -17.20
C GLN A 64 10.51 3.88 -17.44
N GLN A 65 11.51 3.79 -16.55
CA GLN A 65 12.54 2.77 -16.56
C GLN A 65 12.17 1.52 -15.75
N GLY A 66 10.95 1.47 -15.21
CA GLY A 66 10.43 0.30 -14.50
C GLY A 66 10.65 0.31 -12.99
N ASP A 67 11.14 1.39 -12.36
CA ASP A 67 11.25 1.42 -10.90
C ASP A 67 9.84 1.42 -10.27
N ARG A 68 9.44 0.28 -9.70
CA ARG A 68 8.11 0.07 -9.10
C ARG A 68 7.77 1.06 -7.97
N VAL A 69 8.77 1.54 -7.22
CA VAL A 69 8.52 2.51 -6.13
C VAL A 69 8.27 3.89 -6.73
N ALA A 70 9.04 4.28 -7.75
CA ALA A 70 8.79 5.51 -8.48
C ALA A 70 7.44 5.49 -9.20
N GLN A 71 7.03 4.36 -9.78
CA GLN A 71 5.69 4.19 -10.38
C GLN A 71 4.59 4.41 -9.35
N ASN A 72 4.70 3.82 -8.15
CA ASN A 72 3.74 4.01 -7.07
C ASN A 72 3.68 5.47 -6.62
N ASN A 73 4.83 6.08 -6.36
CA ASN A 73 4.88 7.46 -5.86
C ASN A 73 4.37 8.45 -6.92
N LEU A 74 4.76 8.27 -8.19
CA LEU A 74 4.23 9.06 -9.29
C LEU A 74 2.70 8.96 -9.36
N ALA A 75 2.15 7.75 -9.23
CA ALA A 75 0.71 7.56 -9.23
C ALA A 75 0.01 8.35 -8.12
N THR A 76 0.59 8.40 -6.92
CA THR A 76 0.08 9.21 -5.81
C THR A 76 0.04 10.70 -6.18
N PHE A 77 1.11 11.24 -6.79
CA PHE A 77 1.14 12.64 -7.23
C PHE A 77 0.13 12.96 -8.33
N LEU A 78 -0.14 12.02 -9.23
CA LEU A 78 -1.03 12.23 -10.37
C LEU A 78 -2.51 12.03 -10.03
N TRP A 79 -2.83 11.54 -8.83
CA TRP A 79 -4.19 11.09 -8.53
C TRP A 79 -5.25 12.19 -8.66
N ASP A 80 -4.96 13.39 -8.15
CA ASP A 80 -5.92 14.50 -8.14
C ASP A 80 -6.10 15.13 -9.53
N ASP A 81 -5.03 15.16 -10.35
CA ASP A 81 -5.02 15.81 -11.66
C ASP A 81 -5.34 14.85 -12.83
N SER A 82 -4.98 13.57 -12.70
CA SER A 82 -5.02 12.57 -13.78
C SER A 82 -5.19 11.14 -13.24
N PRO A 83 -6.33 10.82 -12.61
CA PRO A 83 -6.57 9.55 -11.93
C PRO A 83 -6.49 8.33 -12.86
N GLU A 84 -6.92 8.43 -14.13
CA GLU A 84 -6.76 7.32 -15.07
C GLU A 84 -5.29 6.99 -15.33
N GLU A 85 -4.43 8.00 -15.43
CA GLU A 85 -2.99 7.82 -15.57
C GLU A 85 -2.38 7.24 -14.28
N ALA A 86 -2.79 7.76 -13.12
CA ALA A 86 -2.36 7.24 -11.82
C ALA A 86 -2.68 5.74 -11.67
N ILE A 87 -3.89 5.31 -12.07
CA ILE A 87 -4.28 3.89 -12.04
C ILE A 87 -3.34 3.05 -12.91
N GLN A 88 -2.96 3.51 -14.10
CA GLN A 88 -2.00 2.76 -14.94
C GLN A 88 -0.65 2.60 -14.27
N TRP A 89 -0.14 3.66 -13.61
CA TRP A 89 1.11 3.59 -12.87
C TRP A 89 1.04 2.68 -11.64
N TYR A 90 -0.08 2.70 -10.90
CA TYR A 90 -0.32 1.75 -9.82
C TYR A 90 -0.38 0.30 -10.35
N ILE A 91 -1.03 0.05 -11.48
CA ILE A 91 -1.07 -1.29 -12.11
C ILE A 91 0.35 -1.77 -12.41
N LEU A 92 1.18 -0.96 -13.10
CA LEU A 92 2.56 -1.32 -13.40
C LEU A 92 3.38 -1.63 -12.14
N SER A 93 3.19 -0.83 -11.08
CA SER A 93 3.87 -1.06 -9.80
C SER A 93 3.39 -2.35 -9.09
N ALA A 94 2.09 -2.60 -9.10
CA ALA A 94 1.46 -3.74 -8.46
C ALA A 94 1.73 -5.07 -9.19
N GLU A 95 1.88 -5.03 -10.51
CA GLU A 95 2.33 -6.16 -11.34
C GLU A 95 3.78 -6.53 -11.05
N GLN A 96 4.60 -5.55 -10.69
CA GLN A 96 5.93 -5.76 -10.10
C GLN A 96 5.87 -6.08 -8.61
N GLU A 97 4.73 -6.59 -8.16
CA GLU A 97 4.60 -7.23 -6.87
C GLU A 97 4.79 -6.30 -5.67
N LEU A 98 4.73 -4.96 -5.89
CA LEU A 98 4.76 -3.97 -4.83
C LEU A 98 3.46 -4.06 -3.99
N PRO A 99 3.55 -4.43 -2.71
CA PRO A 99 2.37 -4.66 -1.88
C PRO A 99 1.51 -3.41 -1.68
N PHE A 100 2.14 -2.25 -1.47
CA PHE A 100 1.44 -0.97 -1.32
C PHE A 100 0.60 -0.64 -2.55
N ALA A 101 1.12 -0.85 -3.76
CA ALA A 101 0.36 -0.63 -4.98
C ALA A 101 -0.79 -1.65 -5.15
N GLN A 102 -0.60 -2.90 -4.75
CA GLN A 102 -1.67 -3.91 -4.76
C GLN A 102 -2.79 -3.57 -3.78
N GLU A 103 -2.45 -3.09 -2.59
CA GLU A 103 -3.41 -2.61 -1.59
C GLU A 103 -4.18 -1.40 -2.10
N VAL A 104 -3.47 -0.41 -2.65
CA VAL A 104 -4.07 0.79 -3.25
C VAL A 104 -5.03 0.44 -4.38
N LEU A 105 -4.66 -0.47 -5.30
CA LEU A 105 -5.59 -0.91 -6.34
C LEU A 105 -6.81 -1.61 -5.76
N GLY A 106 -6.64 -2.42 -4.71
CA GLY A 106 -7.76 -3.00 -3.97
C GLY A 106 -8.70 -1.94 -3.40
N GLU A 107 -8.15 -0.85 -2.86
CA GLU A 107 -8.92 0.27 -2.32
C GLU A 107 -9.65 1.07 -3.41
N ILE A 108 -8.95 1.39 -4.51
CA ILE A 108 -9.52 2.06 -5.69
C ILE A 108 -10.72 1.28 -6.20
N TYR A 109 -10.54 -0.01 -6.46
CA TYR A 109 -11.59 -0.84 -7.04
C TYR A 109 -12.69 -1.23 -6.03
N SER A 110 -12.45 -1.22 -4.73
CA SER A 110 -13.52 -1.50 -3.74
C SER A 110 -14.39 -0.29 -3.43
N GLY A 111 -13.96 0.91 -3.85
CA GLY A 111 -14.59 2.17 -3.47
C GLY A 111 -14.25 2.62 -2.04
N ASN A 112 -13.26 1.97 -1.39
CA ASN A 112 -12.77 2.35 -0.06
C ASN A 112 -11.56 3.31 -0.13
N PHE A 113 -11.22 3.80 -1.33
CA PHE A 113 -10.04 4.62 -1.55
C PHE A 113 -10.09 5.92 -0.74
N SER A 114 -9.18 6.03 0.22
CA SER A 114 -9.22 7.07 1.25
C SER A 114 -8.21 8.20 1.02
N ILE A 115 -7.35 8.09 -0.01
CA ILE A 115 -6.22 9.02 -0.19
C ILE A 115 -6.66 10.41 -0.69
N SER A 116 -7.82 10.58 -1.34
CA SER A 116 -8.23 11.89 -1.88
C SER A 116 -9.51 12.49 -1.29
N GLY A 117 -10.12 11.88 -0.26
CA GLY A 117 -11.40 12.35 0.28
C GLY A 117 -12.58 12.30 -0.71
N ILE A 118 -12.34 11.85 -1.95
CA ILE A 118 -13.35 11.64 -2.98
C ILE A 118 -13.95 10.25 -2.75
N LYS A 119 -15.11 10.22 -2.10
CA LYS A 119 -15.97 9.02 -1.98
C LYS A 119 -16.71 8.72 -3.29
N ASP A 120 -16.08 8.95 -4.43
CA ASP A 120 -16.69 8.63 -5.72
C ASP A 120 -16.34 7.18 -6.08
N HIS A 121 -17.37 6.41 -6.39
CA HIS A 121 -17.26 5.01 -6.75
C HIS A 121 -16.98 4.85 -8.25
N GLN A 122 -16.54 5.91 -8.93
CA GLN A 122 -16.30 5.95 -10.38
C GLN A 122 -15.45 4.76 -10.86
N TYR A 123 -14.42 4.38 -10.09
CA TYR A 123 -13.52 3.29 -10.44
C TYR A 123 -13.87 1.96 -9.76
N ARG A 124 -15.02 1.86 -9.10
CA ARG A 124 -15.39 0.64 -8.37
C ARG A 124 -15.58 -0.54 -9.31
N ASP A 125 -14.88 -1.63 -9.00
CA ASP A 125 -14.92 -2.94 -9.65
C ASP A 125 -14.59 -4.00 -8.60
N ASP A 126 -15.60 -4.42 -7.84
CA ASP A 126 -15.40 -5.30 -6.67
C ASP A 126 -14.64 -6.60 -7.01
N PRO A 127 -14.89 -7.30 -8.14
CA PRO A 127 -14.07 -8.45 -8.53
C PRO A 127 -12.58 -8.13 -8.74
N LYS A 128 -12.24 -6.97 -9.31
CA LYS A 128 -10.83 -6.53 -9.41
C LYS A 128 -10.25 -6.20 -8.04
N ALA A 129 -11.02 -5.61 -7.15
CA ALA A 129 -10.57 -5.34 -5.79
C ALA A 129 -10.20 -6.64 -5.06
N VAL A 130 -11.05 -7.68 -5.14
CA VAL A 130 -10.72 -9.01 -4.61
C VAL A 130 -9.43 -9.53 -5.22
N THR A 131 -9.27 -9.40 -6.53
CA THR A 131 -8.07 -9.90 -7.23
C THR A 131 -6.80 -9.25 -6.69
N TRP A 132 -6.79 -7.94 -6.50
CA TRP A 132 -5.62 -7.20 -6.02
C TRP A 132 -5.36 -7.43 -4.53
N TYR A 133 -6.40 -7.39 -3.69
CA TYR A 133 -6.25 -7.73 -2.29
C TYR A 133 -5.80 -9.18 -2.09
N MET A 134 -6.25 -10.14 -2.93
CA MET A 134 -5.78 -11.53 -2.89
C MET A 134 -4.27 -11.62 -3.11
N LYS A 135 -3.74 -10.90 -4.11
CA LYS A 135 -2.28 -10.86 -4.37
C LYS A 135 -1.51 -10.32 -3.16
N ALA A 136 -1.96 -9.23 -2.56
CA ALA A 136 -1.31 -8.66 -1.38
C ALA A 136 -1.48 -9.58 -0.15
N ALA A 137 -2.67 -10.09 0.13
CA ALA A 137 -2.95 -10.96 1.27
C ALA A 137 -2.16 -12.28 1.22
N GLN A 138 -1.95 -12.85 0.03
CA GLN A 138 -1.11 -14.04 -0.16
C GLN A 138 0.35 -13.81 0.27
N LYS A 139 0.83 -12.56 0.23
CA LYS A 139 2.15 -12.16 0.74
C LYS A 139 2.15 -11.82 2.22
N GLY A 140 1.02 -11.97 2.91
CA GLY A 140 0.88 -11.76 4.34
C GLY A 140 0.67 -10.31 4.76
N PHE A 141 0.21 -9.43 3.85
CA PHE A 141 -0.11 -8.04 4.19
C PHE A 141 -1.40 -7.98 5.01
N PRO A 142 -1.35 -7.52 6.27
CA PRO A 142 -2.47 -7.62 7.20
C PRO A 142 -3.70 -6.81 6.77
N ILE A 143 -3.50 -5.62 6.22
CA ILE A 143 -4.60 -4.76 5.75
C ILE A 143 -5.34 -5.45 4.59
N ALA A 144 -4.61 -5.96 3.59
CA ALA A 144 -5.21 -6.70 2.49
C ALA A 144 -5.94 -7.98 2.96
N CYS A 145 -5.38 -8.73 3.92
CA CYS A 145 -6.07 -9.85 4.56
C CYS A 145 -7.38 -9.40 5.22
N HIS A 146 -7.38 -8.32 5.99
CA HIS A 146 -8.59 -7.78 6.60
C HIS A 146 -9.64 -7.39 5.55
N ARG A 147 -9.24 -6.67 4.50
CA ARG A 147 -10.12 -6.25 3.41
C ARG A 147 -10.73 -7.43 2.66
N LEU A 148 -9.97 -8.50 2.41
CA LEU A 148 -10.55 -9.73 1.88
C LEU A 148 -11.56 -10.35 2.85
N GLY A 149 -11.27 -10.32 4.14
CA GLY A 149 -12.20 -10.72 5.19
C GLY A 149 -13.53 -10.01 5.04
N ASP A 150 -13.51 -8.68 4.92
CA ASP A 150 -14.69 -7.84 4.71
C ASP A 150 -15.44 -8.22 3.43
N MET A 151 -14.71 -8.40 2.33
CA MET A 151 -15.31 -8.72 1.03
C MET A 151 -15.99 -10.10 1.02
N TYR A 152 -15.38 -11.11 1.64
CA TYR A 152 -16.01 -12.43 1.82
C TYR A 152 -17.19 -12.39 2.81
N ALA A 153 -17.11 -11.58 3.87
CA ALA A 153 -18.22 -11.43 4.81
C ALA A 153 -19.41 -10.71 4.17
N ALA A 154 -19.18 -9.74 3.31
CA ALA A 154 -20.21 -8.98 2.61
C ALA A 154 -20.71 -9.64 1.31
N GLY A 155 -19.95 -10.58 0.74
CA GLY A 155 -20.20 -11.06 -0.62
C GLY A 155 -19.95 -10.00 -1.68
N GLN A 156 -18.97 -9.10 -1.44
CA GLN A 156 -18.63 -8.01 -2.34
C GLN A 156 -17.56 -8.50 -3.33
N GLY A 157 -17.89 -8.59 -4.62
CA GLY A 157 -16.97 -9.06 -5.67
C GLY A 157 -16.65 -10.56 -5.64
N VAL A 158 -17.11 -11.27 -4.60
CA VAL A 158 -17.04 -12.73 -4.41
C VAL A 158 -18.34 -13.22 -3.78
N ASN A 159 -18.62 -14.51 -3.88
CA ASN A 159 -19.70 -15.11 -3.10
C ASN A 159 -19.43 -14.95 -1.60
N GLN A 160 -20.47 -14.64 -0.84
CA GLN A 160 -20.37 -14.57 0.62
C GLN A 160 -19.91 -15.91 1.18
N ASP A 161 -18.86 -15.89 2.01
CA ASP A 161 -18.32 -17.07 2.68
C ASP A 161 -17.68 -16.66 4.01
N PHE A 162 -18.40 -16.91 5.11
CA PHE A 162 -17.90 -16.55 6.43
C PHE A 162 -16.69 -17.38 6.87
N ASN A 163 -16.51 -18.60 6.37
CA ASN A 163 -15.33 -19.39 6.69
C ASN A 163 -14.07 -18.76 6.06
N GLN A 164 -14.19 -18.31 4.81
CA GLN A 164 -13.13 -17.53 4.16
C GLN A 164 -12.90 -16.22 4.89
N ALA A 165 -13.96 -15.49 5.24
CA ALA A 165 -13.84 -14.23 5.96
C ALA A 165 -13.05 -14.37 7.27
N VAL A 166 -13.46 -15.32 8.13
CA VAL A 166 -12.77 -15.61 9.40
C VAL A 166 -11.33 -16.07 9.17
N SER A 167 -11.06 -16.88 8.16
CA SER A 167 -9.70 -17.30 7.81
C SER A 167 -8.79 -16.12 7.47
N TRP A 168 -9.28 -15.17 6.67
CA TRP A 168 -8.53 -13.97 6.31
C TRP A 168 -8.38 -12.99 7.49
N TYR A 169 -9.42 -12.78 8.29
CA TYR A 169 -9.31 -12.01 9.53
C TYR A 169 -8.27 -12.60 10.49
N ARG A 170 -8.23 -13.94 10.64
CA ARG A 170 -7.24 -14.61 11.49
C ARG A 170 -5.82 -14.37 11.02
N LYS A 171 -5.55 -14.49 9.71
CA LYS A 171 -4.22 -14.19 9.14
C LYS A 171 -3.76 -12.76 9.43
N ALA A 172 -4.66 -11.79 9.33
CA ALA A 172 -4.36 -10.40 9.68
C ALA A 172 -4.14 -10.23 11.19
N ALA A 173 -5.00 -10.83 12.02
CA ALA A 173 -4.94 -10.73 13.48
C ALA A 173 -3.68 -11.38 14.07
N GLU A 174 -3.18 -12.46 13.45
CA GLU A 174 -1.91 -13.12 13.78
C GLU A 174 -0.68 -12.27 13.43
N LYS A 175 -0.85 -11.29 12.54
CA LYS A 175 0.15 -10.24 12.22
C LYS A 175 -0.06 -8.97 13.03
N ASP A 176 -0.74 -9.08 14.17
CA ASP A 176 -1.03 -7.99 15.09
C ASP A 176 -1.88 -6.86 14.48
N TYR A 177 -2.66 -7.16 13.45
CA TYR A 177 -3.58 -6.17 12.90
C TYR A 177 -4.82 -6.01 13.77
N LYS A 178 -4.80 -4.94 14.56
CA LYS A 178 -5.82 -4.60 15.55
C LYS A 178 -7.27 -4.68 15.01
N PRO A 179 -7.63 -4.12 13.84
CA PRO A 179 -9.02 -4.20 13.37
C PRO A 179 -9.52 -5.64 13.19
N SER A 180 -8.67 -6.56 12.74
CA SER A 180 -9.06 -7.98 12.63
C SER A 180 -9.14 -8.68 13.98
N GLN A 181 -8.32 -8.30 14.95
CA GLN A 181 -8.42 -8.80 16.33
C GLN A 181 -9.76 -8.37 16.96
N GLU A 182 -10.18 -7.12 16.75
CA GLU A 182 -11.47 -6.61 17.24
C GLU A 182 -12.67 -7.28 16.56
N VAL A 183 -12.59 -7.52 15.24
CA VAL A 183 -13.61 -8.27 14.48
C VAL A 183 -13.75 -9.68 15.04
N LEU A 184 -12.63 -10.40 15.25
CA LEU A 184 -12.68 -11.76 15.80
C LEU A 184 -13.18 -11.79 17.24
N ALA A 185 -12.76 -10.83 18.07
CA ALA A 185 -13.24 -10.73 19.44
C ALA A 185 -14.77 -10.56 19.48
N THR A 186 -15.30 -9.64 18.66
CA THR A 186 -16.74 -9.39 18.55
C THR A 186 -17.48 -10.60 17.98
N ALA A 187 -16.91 -11.26 16.97
CA ALA A 187 -17.53 -12.41 16.34
C ALA A 187 -17.67 -13.60 17.30
N TYR A 188 -16.65 -13.91 18.10
CA TYR A 188 -16.74 -14.92 19.15
C TYR A 188 -17.61 -14.49 20.33
N GLN A 189 -17.64 -13.20 20.70
CA GLN A 189 -18.50 -12.74 21.78
C GLN A 189 -19.99 -12.90 21.44
N GLN A 190 -20.36 -12.67 20.18
CA GLN A 190 -21.75 -12.59 19.75
C GLN A 190 -22.22 -13.83 18.98
N GLY A 191 -21.31 -14.67 18.50
CA GLY A 191 -21.62 -15.82 17.63
C GLY A 191 -21.93 -15.39 16.19
N LEU A 192 -21.14 -14.46 15.65
CA LEU A 192 -21.28 -13.94 14.28
C LEU A 192 -20.36 -14.67 13.30
N LEU A 193 -20.53 -14.42 12.00
CA LEU A 193 -19.70 -14.99 10.93
C LEU A 193 -19.64 -16.53 10.98
N GLY A 194 -20.73 -17.18 11.38
CA GLY A 194 -20.81 -18.63 11.51
C GLY A 194 -19.97 -19.22 12.65
N LEU A 195 -19.39 -18.40 13.53
CA LEU A 195 -18.66 -18.85 14.70
C LEU A 195 -19.62 -19.09 15.88
N PRO A 196 -19.37 -20.11 16.72
CA PRO A 196 -20.07 -20.24 17.99
C PRO A 196 -19.63 -19.13 18.95
N GLN A 197 -20.48 -18.84 19.93
CA GLN A 197 -20.07 -17.98 21.04
C GLN A 197 -18.95 -18.66 21.84
N ASP A 198 -17.89 -17.90 22.12
CA ASP A 198 -16.73 -18.35 22.89
C ASP A 198 -16.11 -17.16 23.63
N GLU A 199 -16.39 -17.05 24.93
CA GLU A 199 -15.91 -15.94 25.75
C GLU A 199 -14.38 -15.95 25.94
N GLU A 200 -13.75 -17.12 25.93
CA GLU A 200 -12.30 -17.23 26.11
C GLU A 200 -11.57 -16.75 24.86
N LEU A 201 -12.00 -17.19 23.67
CA LEU A 201 -11.46 -16.71 22.40
C LEU A 201 -11.77 -15.22 22.17
N ALA A 202 -12.97 -14.76 22.56
CA ALA A 202 -13.30 -13.34 22.48
C ALA A 202 -12.33 -12.50 23.32
N ARG A 203 -12.10 -12.90 24.58
CA ARG A 203 -11.16 -12.23 25.49
C ARG A 203 -9.73 -12.28 24.97
N TYR A 204 -9.29 -13.43 24.47
CA TYR A 204 -7.96 -13.61 23.88
C TYR A 204 -7.68 -12.60 22.76
N TRP A 205 -8.60 -12.46 21.80
CA TRP A 205 -8.42 -11.52 20.70
C TRP A 205 -8.53 -10.07 21.15
N LEU A 206 -9.42 -9.76 22.10
CA LEU A 206 -9.56 -8.41 22.65
C LEU A 206 -8.29 -7.96 23.39
N GLU A 207 -7.69 -8.85 24.19
CA GLU A 207 -6.44 -8.54 24.90
C GLU A 207 -5.26 -8.34 23.95
N ARG A 208 -5.22 -9.04 22.80
CA ARG A 208 -4.21 -8.80 21.77
C ARG A 208 -4.42 -7.45 21.07
N SER A 209 -5.67 -7.07 20.77
CA SER A 209 -6.03 -5.77 20.17
C SER A 209 -5.56 -4.57 21.00
N GLN A 210 -5.50 -4.72 22.32
CA GLN A 210 -5.05 -3.65 23.22
C GLN A 210 -3.52 -3.52 23.29
N LYS A 211 -2.77 -4.52 22.82
CA LYS A 211 -1.31 -4.57 22.88
C LYS A 211 -0.63 -4.27 21.54
N SER A 212 -1.41 -4.22 20.45
CA SER A 212 -0.95 -3.97 19.07
C SER A 212 -0.89 -2.50 18.70
#